data_AF-A0A9Q4B2L4-F1
#
_entry.id   AF-A0A9Q4B2L4-F1
#
_cell.length_a   1.000
_cell.length_b   1.000
_cell.length_c   1.000
_cell.angle_alpha   90.00
_cell.angle_beta   90.00
_cell.angle_gamma   90.00
#
_symmetry.space_group_name_H-M   'P 1'
#
loop_
_entity.id
_entity.type
_entity.pdbx_description
1 polymer ?
#
loop_
_entity_poly.entity_id
_entity_poly.type
_entity_poly.pdbx_seq_one_letter_code
_entity_poly.pdbx_strand_id
1 'polypeptide(L)'
;MSVYDKETKIRRYSTQYHSLGTLLGVRRLLRDYHILKERRYAGDYVACDVLTDLDTAISLAHLTIRQFQTLKLIYFNDLTQKSAAEQLDLRQDTISRHEKAAIQKVAAVYHYWTEIGEGY
;
A
#
# COMPACT_ATOMS: atom_id res chain seq x y z
N MET A 1 24.43 -3.13 -14.64
CA MET A 1 23.52 -3.86 -13.72
C MET A 1 23.67 -5.35 -14.01
N SER A 2 24.23 -6.14 -13.08
CA SER A 2 24.50 -7.58 -13.30
C SER A 2 23.21 -8.41 -13.20
N VAL A 3 23.11 -9.52 -13.94
CA VAL A 3 21.99 -10.48 -13.90
C VAL A 3 21.74 -10.98 -12.46
N TYR A 4 22.80 -11.12 -11.68
CA TYR A 4 22.76 -11.53 -10.28
C TYR A 4 22.03 -10.54 -9.35
N ASP A 5 22.12 -9.24 -9.68
CA ASP A 5 21.45 -8.17 -8.92
C ASP A 5 19.94 -8.17 -9.21
N LYS A 6 19.55 -8.49 -10.45
CA LYS A 6 18.14 -8.65 -10.85
C LYS A 6 17.49 -9.82 -10.14
N GLU A 7 18.09 -11.01 -10.18
CA GLU A 7 17.54 -12.21 -9.52
C GLU A 7 17.44 -12.04 -8.00
N THR A 8 18.42 -11.39 -7.37
CA THR A 8 18.39 -11.10 -5.94
C THR A 8 17.29 -10.12 -5.58
N LYS A 9 17.11 -9.06 -6.39
CA LYS A 9 15.98 -8.14 -6.25
C LYS A 9 14.66 -8.89 -6.39
N ILE A 10 14.50 -9.66 -7.47
CA ILE A 10 13.29 -10.44 -7.79
C ILE A 10 12.91 -11.37 -6.63
N ARG A 11 13.86 -12.10 -6.05
CA ARG A 11 13.62 -13.01 -4.92
C ARG A 11 13.27 -12.28 -3.62
N ARG A 12 13.88 -11.12 -3.38
CA ARG A 12 13.56 -10.24 -2.24
C ARG A 12 12.14 -9.67 -2.38
N TYR A 13 11.74 -9.27 -3.59
CA TYR A 13 10.37 -8.82 -3.89
C TYR A 13 9.35 -9.95 -3.65
N SER A 14 9.54 -11.14 -4.24
CA SER A 14 8.61 -12.27 -4.07
C SER A 14 8.36 -12.63 -2.60
N THR A 15 9.42 -12.68 -1.77
CA THR A 15 9.30 -13.03 -0.34
C THR A 15 8.60 -11.92 0.47
N GLN A 16 8.92 -10.66 0.19
CA GLN A 16 8.40 -9.51 0.94
C GLN A 16 6.94 -9.19 0.58
N TYR A 17 6.55 -9.41 -0.68
CA TYR A 17 5.24 -8.99 -1.21
C TYR A 17 4.17 -10.07 -1.23
N HIS A 18 4.51 -11.35 -1.02
CA HIS A 18 3.51 -12.43 -1.01
C HIS A 18 2.33 -12.15 -0.08
N SER A 19 2.58 -11.65 1.13
CA SER A 19 1.51 -11.29 2.07
C SER A 19 0.74 -10.02 1.64
N LEU A 20 1.40 -9.11 0.92
CA LEU A 20 0.89 -7.82 0.45
C LEU A 20 0.07 -7.94 -0.86
N GLY A 21 0.09 -9.09 -1.53
CA GLY A 21 -0.85 -9.42 -2.61
C GLY A 21 -2.31 -9.62 -2.15
N THR A 22 -2.57 -9.46 -0.84
CA THR A 22 -3.90 -9.65 -0.23
C THR A 22 -4.44 -8.38 0.37
N LEU A 23 -5.77 -8.26 0.44
CA LEU A 23 -6.45 -7.15 1.10
C LEU A 23 -5.98 -6.97 2.55
N LEU A 24 -5.84 -8.07 3.29
CA LEU A 24 -5.41 -8.03 4.69
C LEU A 24 -3.97 -7.55 4.84
N GLY A 25 -3.07 -7.99 3.95
CA GLY A 25 -1.67 -7.57 3.95
C GLY A 25 -1.52 -6.07 3.72
N VAL A 26 -2.12 -5.55 2.66
CA VAL A 26 -2.08 -4.10 2.37
C VAL A 26 -2.74 -3.29 3.47
N ARG A 27 -3.86 -3.77 4.04
CA ARG A 27 -4.49 -3.09 5.18
C ARG A 27 -3.57 -3.01 6.39
N ARG A 28 -2.84 -4.07 6.71
CA ARG A 28 -1.86 -4.05 7.81
C ARG A 28 -0.72 -3.07 7.52
N LEU A 29 -0.17 -3.13 6.31
CA LEU A 29 0.87 -2.20 5.86
C LEU A 29 0.44 -0.73 5.98
N LEU A 30 -0.79 -0.40 5.55
CA LEU A 30 -1.33 0.95 5.65
C LEU A 30 -1.52 1.40 7.11
N ARG A 31 -1.90 0.50 8.03
CA ARG A 31 -1.99 0.81 9.47
C ARG A 31 -0.62 1.10 10.08
N ASP A 32 0.42 0.42 9.61
CA ASP A 32 1.79 0.61 10.08
C ASP A 32 2.49 1.80 9.43
N TYR A 33 1.81 2.56 8.56
CA TYR A 33 2.40 3.67 7.80
C TYR A 33 3.18 4.65 8.68
N HIS A 34 2.60 5.10 9.79
CA HIS A 34 3.24 6.06 10.69
C HIS A 34 4.46 5.45 11.41
N ILE A 35 4.37 4.20 11.83
CA ILE A 35 5.49 3.45 12.44
C ILE A 35 6.65 3.32 11.44
N LEU A 36 6.35 2.96 10.18
CA LEU A 36 7.36 2.88 9.12
C LEU A 36 7.98 4.24 8.82
N LYS A 37 7.17 5.31 8.87
CA LYS A 37 7.65 6.67 8.66
C LYS A 37 8.63 7.10 9.75
N GLU A 38 8.36 6.77 11.01
CA GLU A 38 9.28 7.00 12.13
C GLU A 38 10.57 6.19 11.99
N ARG A 39 10.47 4.90 11.66
CA ARG A 39 11.64 4.04 11.40
C ARG A 39 12.52 4.58 10.28
N ARG A 40 11.93 5.06 9.18
CA ARG A 40 12.66 5.73 8.11
C ARG A 40 13.47 6.93 8.62
N TYR A 41 12.89 7.76 9.48
CA TYR A 41 13.62 8.90 10.07
C TYR A 41 14.74 8.46 11.00
N ALA A 42 14.64 7.28 11.61
CA ALA A 42 15.71 6.65 12.38
C ALA A 42 16.80 5.97 11.51
N GLY A 43 16.74 6.10 10.18
CA GLY A 43 17.73 5.53 9.27
C GLY A 43 17.47 4.08 8.86
N ASP A 44 16.28 3.54 9.11
CA ASP A 44 15.89 2.21 8.67
C ASP A 44 15.63 2.18 7.15
N TYR A 45 16.64 1.73 6.39
CA TYR A 45 16.55 1.60 4.93
C TYR A 45 15.48 0.60 4.48
N VAL A 46 15.15 -0.42 5.29
CA VAL A 46 14.07 -1.36 4.94
C VAL A 46 12.72 -0.64 5.02
N ALA A 47 12.51 0.22 6.02
CA ALA A 47 11.32 1.05 6.09
C ALA A 47 11.23 2.05 4.92
N CYS A 48 12.37 2.59 4.47
CA CYS A 48 12.43 3.41 3.24
C CYS A 48 11.95 2.64 2.00
N ASP A 49 12.49 1.43 1.79
CA ASP A 49 12.12 0.58 0.66
C ASP A 49 10.62 0.28 0.66
N VAL A 50 10.09 -0.16 1.82
CA VAL A 50 8.66 -0.48 2.00
C VAL A 50 7.76 0.72 1.71
N LEU A 51 8.09 1.91 2.21
CA LEU A 51 7.29 3.12 1.97
C LEU A 51 7.35 3.57 0.51
N THR A 52 8.50 3.42 -0.15
CA THR A 52 8.69 3.75 -1.57
C THR A 52 7.87 2.81 -2.45
N ASP A 53 7.88 1.52 -2.13
CA ASP A 53 7.10 0.52 -2.85
C ASP A 53 5.59 0.72 -2.61
N LEU A 54 5.17 1.11 -1.40
CA LEU A 54 3.76 1.47 -1.13
C LEU A 54 3.30 2.68 -1.94
N ASP A 55 4.10 3.74 -2.01
CA ASP A 55 3.78 4.94 -2.80
C ASP A 55 3.66 4.62 -4.29
N THR A 56 4.59 3.79 -4.80
CA THR A 56 4.57 3.29 -6.17
C THR A 56 3.33 2.44 -6.43
N ALA A 57 2.98 1.52 -5.52
CA ALA A 57 1.80 0.66 -5.66
C ALA A 57 0.50 1.48 -5.66
N ILE A 58 0.38 2.49 -4.80
CA ILE A 58 -0.78 3.40 -4.78
C ILE A 58 -0.89 4.19 -6.09
N SER A 59 0.23 4.65 -6.63
CA SER A 59 0.29 5.40 -7.90
C SER A 59 -0.13 4.55 -9.10
N LEU A 60 0.24 3.27 -9.12
CA LEU A 60 -0.13 2.31 -10.18
C LEU A 60 -1.53 1.70 -9.99
N ALA A 61 -2.12 1.80 -8.81
CA ALA A 61 -3.41 1.17 -8.51
C ALA A 61 -4.62 1.82 -9.22
N HIS A 62 -4.42 2.90 -9.97
CA HIS A 62 -5.48 3.63 -10.68
C HIS A 62 -6.71 3.89 -9.79
N LEU A 63 -6.46 4.44 -8.61
CA LEU A 63 -7.50 4.79 -7.65
C LEU A 63 -8.35 5.94 -8.20
N THR A 64 -9.66 5.89 -7.96
CA THR A 64 -10.48 7.09 -8.18
C THR A 64 -10.12 8.17 -7.17
N ILE A 65 -10.47 9.42 -7.47
CA ILE A 65 -10.23 10.55 -6.55
C ILE A 65 -10.81 10.24 -5.17
N ARG A 66 -12.02 9.67 -5.09
CA ARG A 66 -12.67 9.33 -3.82
C ARG A 66 -11.97 8.19 -3.08
N GLN A 67 -11.51 7.15 -3.80
CA GLN A 67 -10.73 6.05 -3.22
C GLN A 67 -9.42 6.56 -2.61
N PHE A 68 -8.69 7.41 -3.34
CA PHE A 68 -7.45 8.01 -2.86
C PHE A 68 -7.67 8.95 -1.66
N GLN A 69 -8.69 9.82 -1.72
CA GLN A 69 -9.06 10.69 -0.59
C GLN A 69 -9.41 9.87 0.66
N THR A 70 -10.20 8.80 0.52
CA THR A 70 -10.52 7.91 1.63
C THR A 70 -9.27 7.28 2.24
N LEU A 71 -8.36 6.73 1.42
CA LEU A 71 -7.11 6.17 1.93
C LEU A 71 -6.27 7.22 2.68
N LYS A 72 -6.10 8.41 2.07
CA LYS A 72 -5.31 9.48 2.67
C LYS A 72 -5.86 9.90 4.03
N LEU A 73 -7.16 10.14 4.12
CA LEU A 73 -7.78 10.56 5.37
C LEU A 73 -7.63 9.50 6.47
N ILE A 74 -7.87 8.23 6.15
CA ILE A 74 -7.85 7.16 7.15
C ILE A 74 -6.42 6.81 7.59
N TYR A 75 -5.50 6.64 6.64
CA TYR A 75 -4.20 6.03 6.93
C TYR A 75 -3.03 7.01 7.02
N PHE A 76 -3.14 8.19 6.40
CA PHE A 76 -2.05 9.19 6.41
C PHE A 76 -2.37 10.38 7.32
N ASN A 77 -3.65 10.66 7.53
CA ASN A 77 -4.14 11.68 8.44
C ASN A 77 -4.74 11.08 9.73
N ASP A 78 -4.69 9.75 9.89
CA ASP A 78 -5.13 8.99 11.07
C ASP A 78 -6.59 9.27 11.50
N LEU A 79 -7.47 9.53 10.53
CA LEU A 79 -8.89 9.74 10.81
C LEU A 79 -9.65 8.42 10.90
N THR A 80 -10.66 8.39 11.77
CA THR A 80 -11.64 7.31 11.74
C THR A 80 -12.47 7.35 10.45
N GLN A 81 -13.05 6.21 10.04
CA GLN A 81 -13.98 6.19 8.90
C GLN A 81 -15.14 7.18 9.07
N LYS A 82 -15.61 7.39 10.31
CA LYS A 82 -16.69 8.33 10.63
C LYS A 82 -16.24 9.77 10.34
N SER A 83 -15.08 10.18 10.85
CA SER A 83 -14.53 11.53 10.61
C SER A 83 -14.19 11.75 9.13
N ALA A 84 -13.68 10.72 8.43
CA ALA A 84 -13.46 10.80 6.98
C ALA A 84 -14.77 10.92 6.20
N ALA A 85 -15.85 10.30 6.66
CA ALA A 85 -17.18 10.42 6.06
C ALA A 85 -17.73 11.84 6.22
N GLU A 86 -17.61 12.42 7.41
CA GLU A 86 -17.98 13.80 7.71
C GLU A 86 -17.18 14.79 6.84
N GLN A 87 -15.87 14.60 6.72
CA GLN A 87 -15.01 15.50 5.94
C GLN A 87 -15.26 15.43 4.42
N LEU A 88 -15.70 14.28 3.91
CA LEU A 88 -15.99 14.09 2.49
C LEU A 88 -17.46 14.29 2.13
N ASP A 89 -18.32 14.60 3.11
CA ASP A 89 -19.78 14.67 2.98
C ASP A 89 -20.37 13.39 2.37
N LEU A 90 -20.00 12.24 2.96
CA LEU A 90 -20.42 10.91 2.52
C LEU A 90 -20.99 10.11 3.70
N ARG A 91 -21.74 9.06 3.39
CA ARG A 91 -22.13 8.07 4.40
C ARG A 91 -20.93 7.17 4.75
N GLN A 92 -20.87 6.73 6.00
CA GLN A 92 -19.79 5.85 6.49
C GLN A 92 -19.69 4.53 5.71
N ASP A 93 -20.81 3.97 5.25
CA ASP A 93 -20.82 2.75 4.44
C ASP A 93 -20.19 2.99 3.04
N THR A 94 -20.37 4.18 2.48
CA THR A 94 -19.67 4.60 1.25
C THR A 94 -18.17 4.70 1.45
N ILE A 95 -17.73 5.27 2.59
CA ILE A 95 -16.30 5.29 2.97
C ILE A 95 -15.75 3.86 3.09
N SER A 96 -16.45 2.96 3.77
CA SER A 96 -16.04 1.56 3.91
C SER A 96 -15.88 0.86 2.55
N ARG A 97 -16.81 1.11 1.61
CA ARG A 97 -16.71 0.60 0.22
C ARG A 97 -15.52 1.19 -0.53
N HIS A 98 -15.30 2.51 -0.43
CA HIS A 98 -14.16 3.16 -1.08
C HIS A 98 -12.82 2.68 -0.53
N GLU A 99 -12.70 2.56 0.80
CA GLU A 99 -11.52 2.02 1.46
C GLU A 99 -11.24 0.59 1.00
N LYS A 100 -12.24 -0.30 1.05
CA LYS A 100 -12.09 -1.70 0.63
C LYS A 100 -11.63 -1.79 -0.83
N ALA A 101 -12.28 -1.05 -1.74
CA ALA A 101 -11.94 -1.06 -3.15
C ALA A 101 -10.52 -0.51 -3.41
N ALA A 102 -10.12 0.54 -2.68
CA ALA A 102 -8.79 1.11 -2.80
C ALA A 102 -7.71 0.10 -2.36
N ILE A 103 -7.89 -0.54 -1.20
CA ILE A 103 -6.97 -1.56 -0.69
C ILE A 103 -6.87 -2.75 -1.65
N GLN A 104 -7.99 -3.21 -2.23
CA GLN A 104 -8.00 -4.30 -3.20
C GLN A 104 -7.19 -3.97 -4.46
N LYS A 105 -7.31 -2.74 -4.97
CA LYS A 105 -6.54 -2.30 -6.14
C LYS A 105 -5.05 -2.22 -5.85
N VAL A 106 -4.67 -1.71 -4.68
CA VAL A 106 -3.25 -1.69 -4.25
C VAL A 106 -2.72 -3.11 -4.06
N ALA A 107 -3.51 -4.01 -3.47
CA ALA A 107 -3.14 -5.42 -3.33
C ALA A 107 -2.93 -6.11 -4.68
N ALA A 108 -3.74 -5.77 -5.69
CA ALA A 108 -3.58 -6.32 -7.04
C ALA A 108 -2.23 -5.91 -7.68
N VAL A 109 -1.72 -4.70 -7.40
CA VAL A 109 -0.38 -4.29 -7.86
C VAL A 109 0.72 -5.15 -7.22
N TYR A 110 0.63 -5.37 -5.90
CA TYR A 110 1.58 -6.25 -5.21
C TYR A 110 1.49 -7.71 -5.64
N HIS A 111 0.28 -8.19 -5.91
CA HIS A 111 0.05 -9.52 -6.46
C HIS A 111 0.75 -9.66 -7.82
N TYR A 112 0.54 -8.70 -8.72
CA TYR A 112 1.17 -8.66 -10.03
C TYR A 112 2.70 -8.64 -9.95
N TRP A 113 3.28 -7.84 -9.04
CA TRP A 113 4.73 -7.84 -8.81
C TRP A 113 5.24 -9.17 -8.27
N THR A 114 4.43 -9.89 -7.48
CA THR A 114 4.77 -11.23 -6.98
C THR A 114 4.72 -12.26 -8.10
N GLU A 115 3.67 -12.24 -8.94
CA GLU A 115 3.50 -13.17 -10.06
C GLU A 115 4.58 -12.99 -11.13
N ILE A 116 4.91 -11.75 -11.49
CA ILE A 116 5.93 -11.52 -12.51
C ILE A 116 7.35 -11.60 -11.94
N GLY A 117 7.50 -11.57 -10.61
CA GLY A 117 8.72 -12.04 -9.97
C GLY A 117 9.13 -13.47 -10.39
N GLU A 118 8.25 -14.26 -11.01
CA GLU A 118 8.59 -15.57 -11.59
C GLU A 118 8.78 -15.58 -13.12
N GLY A 119 8.75 -14.42 -13.79
CA GLY A 119 8.64 -14.37 -15.25
C GLY A 119 9.27 -13.16 -15.94
N TYR A 120 10.52 -12.81 -15.60
CA TYR A 120 11.37 -11.94 -16.42
C TYR A 120 12.71 -12.60 -16.76
#